data_AF-A0A852W7K1-F1
#
_entry.id   AF-A0A852W7K1-F1
#
_cell.length_a   1.000
_cell.length_b   1.000
_cell.length_c   1.000
_cell.angle_alpha   90.00
_cell.angle_beta   90.00
_cell.angle_gamma   90.00
#
_symmetry.space_group_name_H-M   'P 1'
#
loop_
_entity.id
_entity.type
_entity.pdbx_description
1 polymer ?
#
loop_
_entity_poly.entity_id
_entity_poly.type
_entity_poly.pdbx_seq_one_letter_code
_entity_poly.pdbx_strand_id
1 'polypeptide(L)' 'MTIGAKRGIDDDTSSIPAPRNAADAFKVSDDQVQRARLVVARNSDDSEDLRELLDMLGLISGNPEQPPPVAR' A
#
# COMPACT_ATOMS: atom_id res chain seq x y z
N MET A 1 -50.08 -8.58 27.25
CA MET A 1 -49.14 -9.09 26.24
C MET A 1 -48.47 -7.90 25.59
N THR A 2 -47.30 -7.52 26.09
CA THR A 2 -46.58 -6.33 25.62
C THR A 2 -45.40 -6.82 24.78
N ILE A 3 -45.50 -6.64 23.47
CA ILE A 3 -44.48 -7.06 22.49
C ILE A 3 -43.27 -6.13 22.65
N GLY A 4 -42.27 -6.59 23.40
CA GLY A 4 -40.96 -5.96 23.51
C GLY A 4 -40.04 -6.45 22.41
N ALA A 5 -40.18 -5.90 21.19
CA ALA A 5 -39.23 -6.12 20.11
C ALA A 5 -38.03 -5.18 20.28
N LYS A 6 -37.07 -5.54 21.14
CA LYS A 6 -35.72 -4.98 21.05
C LYS A 6 -34.83 -5.99 20.33
N ARG A 7 -34.82 -5.88 19.01
CA ARG A 7 -33.83 -6.54 18.16
C ARG A 7 -32.48 -5.89 18.50
N GLY A 8 -31.66 -6.59 19.30
CA GLY A 8 -30.24 -6.27 19.45
C GLY A 8 -29.57 -6.49 18.10
N ILE A 9 -29.46 -5.42 17.32
CA ILE A 9 -28.44 -5.27 16.29
C ILE A 9 -27.35 -4.48 17.00
N ASP A 10 -26.69 -5.14 17.95
CA ASP A 10 -25.48 -4.65 18.56
C ASP A 10 -24.35 -4.96 17.57
N ASP A 11 -24.11 -3.98 16.70
CA ASP A 11 -22.76 -3.51 16.40
C ASP A 11 -21.79 -4.47 15.67
N ASP A 12 -22.25 -5.22 14.68
CA ASP A 12 -21.34 -5.85 13.69
C ASP A 12 -20.88 -4.84 12.60
N THR A 13 -21.27 -3.56 12.71
CA THR A 13 -21.05 -2.55 11.66
C THR A 13 -19.84 -1.63 11.87
N SER A 14 -19.01 -1.85 12.90
CA SER A 14 -17.91 -0.92 13.21
C SER A 14 -16.53 -1.57 13.30
N SER A 15 -16.27 -2.57 12.45
CA SER A 15 -14.89 -3.05 12.23
C SER A 15 -14.26 -2.48 10.95
N ILE A 16 -14.73 -1.31 10.51
CA ILE A 16 -14.06 -0.56 9.44
C ILE A 16 -12.81 0.08 10.05
N PRO A 17 -11.59 -0.28 9.61
CA PRO A 17 -10.36 0.32 10.12
C PRO A 17 -10.46 1.84 10.05
N ALA A 18 -10.04 2.51 11.12
CA ALA A 18 -10.05 3.97 11.20
C ALA A 18 -9.40 4.58 9.95
N PRO A 19 -9.91 5.71 9.42
CA PRO A 19 -9.32 6.38 8.27
C PRO A 19 -7.84 6.60 8.53
N ARG A 20 -6.98 5.97 7.74
CA ARG A 20 -5.53 6.21 7.82
C ARG A 20 -5.34 7.70 7.56
N ASN A 21 -4.70 8.41 8.50
CA ASN A 21 -4.32 9.80 8.29
C ASN A 21 -3.60 9.88 6.94
N ALA A 22 -4.09 10.72 6.03
CA ALA A 22 -3.55 10.85 4.68
C ALA A 22 -2.04 11.15 4.67
N ALA A 23 -1.49 11.70 5.76
CA ALA A 23 -0.06 11.94 5.93
C ALA A 23 0.81 10.67 6.10
N ASP A 24 0.22 9.54 6.49
CA ASP A 24 0.91 8.24 6.66
C ASP A 24 0.81 7.36 5.40
N ALA A 25 -0.20 7.61 4.56
CA ALA A 25 -0.43 6.82 3.34
C ALA A 25 0.68 6.98 2.28
N PHE A 26 1.48 8.05 2.37
CA PHE A 26 2.58 8.33 1.44
C PHE A 26 3.97 7.98 1.99
N LYS A 27 4.06 7.46 3.23
CA LYS A 27 5.34 7.09 3.83
C LYS A 27 5.60 5.60 3.62
N VAL A 28 6.27 5.29 2.52
CA VAL A 28 6.79 3.94 2.27
C VAL A 28 7.99 3.71 3.20
N SER A 29 7.96 2.64 3.99
CA SER A 29 9.08 2.25 4.85
C SER A 29 10.21 1.61 4.02
N ASP A 30 11.46 1.76 4.45
CA ASP A 30 12.63 1.15 3.79
C ASP A 30 12.49 -0.39 3.65
N ASP A 31 11.90 -1.05 4.65
CA ASP A 31 11.60 -2.49 4.59
C ASP A 31 10.57 -2.83 3.49
N GLN A 32 9.60 -1.94 3.22
CA GLN A 32 8.64 -2.12 2.13
C GLN A 32 9.31 -1.91 0.76
N VAL A 33 10.21 -0.94 0.65
CA VAL A 33 11.04 -0.73 -0.55
C VAL A 33 11.90 -1.96 -0.82
N GLN A 34 12.53 -2.51 0.21
CA GLN A 34 13.37 -3.69 0.09
C GLN A 34 12.57 -4.93 -0.33
N ARG A 35 11.37 -5.13 0.25
CA ARG A 35 10.47 -6.21 -0.17
C ARG A 35 10.00 -6.04 -1.60
N ALA A 36 9.66 -4.81 -2.01
CA ALA A 36 9.28 -4.52 -3.39
C ALA A 36 10.42 -4.88 -4.36
N ARG A 37 11.66 -4.47 -4.06
CA ARG A 37 12.85 -4.82 -4.86
C ARG A 37 13.00 -6.34 -5.03
N LEU A 38 12.82 -7.11 -3.95
CA LEU A 38 12.91 -8.58 -3.99
C LEU A 38 11.80 -9.22 -4.82
N VAL A 39 10.59 -8.67 -4.78
CA VAL A 39 9.47 -9.17 -5.59
C VAL A 39 9.72 -8.88 -7.06
N VAL A 40 10.15 -7.67 -7.42
CA VAL A 40 10.46 -7.31 -8.82
C VAL A 40 11.59 -8.20 -9.34
N ALA A 41 12.68 -8.38 -8.59
CA ALA A 41 13.79 -9.26 -8.95
C ALA A 41 13.37 -10.72 -9.21
N ARG A 42 12.30 -11.19 -8.57
CA ARG A 42 11.77 -12.55 -8.79
C ARG A 42 10.85 -12.67 -10.01
N ASN A 43 10.30 -11.55 -10.48
CA ASN A 43 9.35 -11.50 -11.59
C ASN A 43 9.96 -10.93 -12.87
N SER A 44 11.21 -10.49 -12.83
CA SER A 44 11.97 -10.04 -13.99
C SER A 44 12.58 -11.21 -14.74
N ASP A 45 12.59 -11.10 -16.07
CA ASP A 45 13.22 -12.10 -16.95
C ASP A 45 14.75 -12.02 -16.91
N ASP A 46 15.32 -10.80 -16.86
CA ASP A 46 16.76 -10.56 -16.90
C ASP A 46 17.19 -9.33 -16.07
N SER A 47 18.50 -9.15 -15.90
CA SER A 47 19.08 -8.03 -15.14
C SER A 47 18.73 -6.64 -15.70
N GLU A 48 18.59 -6.52 -17.03
CA GLU A 48 18.22 -5.25 -17.68
C GLU A 48 16.73 -4.93 -17.45
N ASP A 49 15.86 -5.93 -17.55
CA ASP A 49 14.42 -5.80 -17.26
C ASP A 49 14.18 -5.42 -15.79
N LEU A 50 14.89 -6.09 -14.88
CA LEU A 50 14.88 -5.74 -13.46
C LEU A 50 15.27 -4.28 -13.23
N ARG A 51 16.32 -3.82 -13.90
CA ARG A 51 16.78 -2.45 -13.77
C ARG A 51 15.75 -1.46 -14.28
N GLU A 52 15.16 -1.70 -15.45
CA GLU A 52 14.11 -0.85 -16.01
C GLU A 52 12.89 -0.79 -15.08
N LEU A 53 12.40 -1.92 -14.59
CA LEU A 53 11.26 -1.98 -13.68
C LEU A 53 11.52 -1.28 -12.34
N LEU A 54 12.70 -1.45 -11.77
CA LEU A 54 13.07 -0.74 -10.54
C LEU A 54 13.15 0.77 -10.76
N ASP A 55 13.61 1.22 -11.93
CA ASP A 55 13.68 2.65 -12.28
C ASP A 55 12.28 3.24 -12.43
N MET A 56 11.41 2.57 -13.19
CA MET A 56 10.01 2.97 -13.39
C MET A 56 9.22 3.06 -12.09
N LEU A 57 9.53 2.20 -11.12
CA LEU A 57 8.92 2.19 -9.80
C LEU A 57 9.58 3.16 -8.82
N GLY A 58 10.65 3.86 -9.22
CA GLY A 58 11.44 4.73 -8.34
C GLY A 58 12.12 3.96 -7.20
N LEU A 59 12.31 2.65 -7.35
CA LEU A 59 12.88 1.78 -6.32
C LEU A 59 14.40 1.79 -6.34
N ILE A 60 15.09 2.33 -7.36
CA ILE A 60 16.57 2.36 -7.44
C ILE A 60 17.15 3.43 -6.51
N SER A 61 16.62 4.64 -6.55
CA SER A 61 16.98 5.73 -5.65
C SER A 61 15.92 5.79 -4.57
N GLY A 62 16.27 5.43 -3.33
CA GLY A 62 15.39 5.58 -2.16
C GLY A 62 15.10 7.03 -1.78
N ASN A 63 15.00 7.92 -2.78
CA ASN A 63 14.80 9.34 -2.61
C ASN A 63 13.32 9.65 -2.91
N PRO A 64 12.46 9.72 -1.86
CA PRO A 64 11.03 9.97 -2.02
C PRO A 64 10.70 11.36 -2.58
N GLU A 65 11.72 12.21 -2.75
CA GLU A 65 11.63 13.56 -3.31
C GLU A 65 11.68 13.61 -4.85
N GLN A 66 11.98 12.50 -5.53
CA GLN A 66 11.81 12.45 -6.99
C GLN A 66 10.35 12.09 -7.30
N PRO A 67 9.57 13.02 -7.88
CA PRO A 67 8.22 12.70 -8.29
C PRO A 67 8.29 11.52 -9.28
N PRO A 68 7.39 10.53 -9.18
CA PRO A 68 7.39 9.40 -10.10
C PRO A 68 7.29 9.92 -11.54
N PRO A 69 7.99 9.33 -12.52
CA PRO A 69 8.03 9.81 -13.89
C PRO A 69 6.69 9.73 -14.65
N VAL A 70 5.60 9.35 -13.97
CA VAL A 70 4.25 9.30 -14.53
C VAL A 70 3.31 10.19 -13.72
N ALA A 71 3.26 11.47 -14.08
CA ALA A 71 2.11 12.32 -13.77
C ALA A 71 0.90 11.78 -14.55
N ARG A 72 -0.18 11.44 -13.84
CA ARG A 72 -1.47 11.08 -14.43
C ARG A 72 -2.20 12.32 -14.91
#